data_AF-A0A956W4S3-F1
#
_entry.id   AF-A0A956W4S3-F1
#
_cell.length_a   1.000
_cell.length_b   1.000
_cell.length_c   1.000
_cell.angle_alpha   90.00
_cell.angle_beta   90.00
_cell.angle_gamma   90.00
#
_symmetry.space_group_name_H-M   'P 1'
#
loop_
_entity.id
_entity.type
_entity.pdbx_description
1 polymer ?
#
loop_
_entity_poly.entity_id
_entity_poly.type
_entity_poly.pdbx_seq_one_letter_code
_entity_poly.pdbx_strand_id
1 'polypeptide(L)'
;MEPEHLEKNKAMWDERVPIHVDSKLYATQAFIDGQLSVKRDEIEELGEGAGKTLLHLQCHFGQDTLSWARLGAKGTGLDFSPP
;
A
#
# COMPACT_ATOMS: atom_id res chain seq x y z
N MET A 1 -22.23 3.77 -7.39
CA MET A 1 -21.86 2.35 -7.53
C MET A 1 -22.90 1.57 -6.74
N GLU A 2 -23.53 0.56 -7.33
CA GLU A 2 -24.53 -0.23 -6.60
C GLU A 2 -23.89 -0.90 -5.38
N PRO A 3 -24.57 -0.93 -4.21
CA PRO A 3 -24.01 -1.50 -2.98
C PRO A 3 -23.46 -2.93 -3.16
N GLU A 4 -24.15 -3.75 -3.96
CA GLU A 4 -23.74 -5.12 -4.26
C GLU A 4 -22.36 -5.19 -4.97
N HIS A 5 -22.05 -4.23 -5.84
CA HIS A 5 -20.75 -4.19 -6.50
C HIS A 5 -19.61 -3.83 -5.53
N LEU A 6 -19.89 -2.95 -4.56
CA LEU A 6 -18.91 -2.59 -3.54
C LEU A 6 -18.59 -3.79 -2.64
N GLU A 7 -19.61 -4.52 -2.19
CA GLU A 7 -19.44 -5.71 -1.35
C GLU A 7 -18.68 -6.83 -2.08
N LYS A 8 -19.00 -7.09 -3.35
CA LYS A 8 -18.27 -8.08 -4.16
C LYS A 8 -16.80 -7.68 -4.38
N ASN A 9 -16.54 -6.39 -4.61
CA ASN A 9 -15.18 -5.88 -4.76
C ASN A 9 -14.40 -6.02 -3.45
N LYS A 10 -15.01 -5.66 -2.32
CA LYS A 10 -14.42 -5.83 -0.99
C LYS A 10 -14.09 -7.28 -0.69
N ALA A 11 -15.05 -8.20 -0.88
CA ALA A 11 -14.84 -9.63 -0.66
C ALA A 11 -13.70 -10.18 -1.54
N MET A 12 -13.61 -9.76 -2.80
CA MET A 12 -12.51 -10.14 -3.70
C MET A 12 -11.15 -9.65 -3.18
N TRP A 13 -11.05 -8.44 -2.63
CA TRP A 13 -9.79 -7.95 -2.04
C TRP A 13 -9.45 -8.70 -0.75
N ASP A 14 -10.42 -8.93 0.13
CA ASP A 14 -10.25 -9.70 1.37
C ASP A 14 -9.69 -11.11 1.09
N GLU A 15 -10.22 -11.79 0.07
CA GLU A 15 -9.74 -13.11 -0.36
C GLU A 15 -8.30 -13.09 -0.90
N ARG A 16 -7.87 -11.97 -1.50
CA ARG A 16 -6.53 -11.84 -2.09
C ARG A 16 -5.45 -11.50 -1.08
N VAL A 17 -5.78 -10.88 0.07
CA VAL A 17 -4.81 -10.50 1.10
C VAL A 17 -3.85 -11.65 1.44
N PRO A 18 -4.29 -12.86 1.86
CA PRO A 18 -3.36 -13.93 2.22
C PRO A 18 -2.49 -14.38 1.04
N ILE A 19 -3.07 -14.45 -0.16
CA ILE A 19 -2.33 -14.81 -1.39
C ILE A 19 -1.23 -13.78 -1.69
N HIS A 20 -1.56 -12.49 -1.56
CA HIS A 20 -0.64 -11.40 -1.82
C HIS A 20 0.50 -11.35 -0.79
N VAL A 21 0.18 -11.53 0.50
CA VAL A 21 1.15 -11.60 1.60
C VAL A 21 2.19 -12.70 1.37
N ASP A 22 1.75 -13.88 0.90
CA ASP A 22 2.61 -15.03 0.63
C ASP A 22 3.31 -14.99 -0.74
N SER A 23 2.91 -14.05 -1.61
CA SER A 23 3.43 -13.98 -2.97
C SER A 23 4.82 -13.35 -3.06
N LYS A 24 5.59 -13.78 -4.06
CA LYS A 24 6.85 -13.11 -4.43
C LYS A 24 6.63 -11.68 -4.94
N LEU A 25 5.42 -11.35 -5.39
CA LEU A 25 5.10 -10.04 -5.95
C LEU A 25 5.23 -8.93 -4.90
N TYR A 26 4.74 -9.17 -3.69
CA TYR A 26 4.80 -8.19 -2.60
C TYR A 26 6.05 -8.32 -1.73
N ALA A 27 6.87 -9.35 -1.95
CA ALA A 27 8.16 -9.57 -1.31
C ALA A 27 8.15 -9.26 0.20
N THR A 28 7.09 -9.70 0.91
CA THR A 28 6.73 -9.22 2.25
C THR A 28 7.88 -9.32 3.25
N GLN A 29 8.64 -10.41 3.21
CA GLN A 29 9.80 -10.57 4.09
C GLN A 29 10.89 -9.52 3.80
N ALA A 30 11.23 -9.29 2.53
CA ALA A 30 12.21 -8.26 2.18
C ALA A 30 11.73 -6.86 2.58
N PHE A 31 10.43 -6.59 2.47
CA PHE A 31 9.83 -5.34 2.97
C PHE A 31 9.95 -5.20 4.49
N ILE A 32 9.69 -6.27 5.25
CA ILE A 32 9.90 -6.32 6.71
C ILE A 32 11.37 -6.07 7.05
N ASP A 33 12.30 -6.64 6.26
CA ASP A 33 13.75 -6.49 6.42
C ASP A 33 14.26 -5.09 6.01
N GLY A 34 13.38 -4.19 5.56
CA GLY A 34 13.67 -2.77 5.32
C GLY A 34 13.67 -2.35 3.85
N GLN A 35 13.46 -3.27 2.91
CA GLN A 35 13.31 -2.92 1.51
C GLN A 35 12.07 -2.04 1.31
N LEU A 36 12.16 -1.07 0.40
CA LEU A 36 11.03 -0.25 -0.02
C LEU A 36 10.24 -0.97 -1.12
N SER A 37 8.92 -0.85 -1.05
CA SER A 37 7.99 -1.28 -2.12
C SER A 37 7.87 -0.22 -3.22
N VAL A 38 7.94 1.05 -2.85
CA VAL A 38 8.00 2.20 -3.78
C VAL A 38 9.31 2.16 -4.55
N LYS A 39 9.21 2.27 -5.87
CA LYS A 39 10.33 2.19 -6.80
C LYS A 39 10.96 3.56 -7.04
N ARG A 40 12.15 3.53 -7.64
CA ARG A 40 12.95 4.73 -7.89
C ARG A 40 12.26 5.71 -8.84
N ASP A 41 11.66 5.21 -9.90
CA ASP A 41 10.88 5.99 -10.88
C ASP A 41 9.70 6.70 -10.21
N GLU A 42 8.98 6.04 -9.30
CA GLU A 42 7.90 6.66 -8.53
C GLU A 42 8.40 7.81 -7.63
N ILE A 43 9.59 7.65 -7.02
CA ILE A 43 10.23 8.71 -6.22
C ILE A 43 10.66 9.88 -7.11
N GLU A 44 11.20 9.61 -8.29
CA GLU A 44 11.63 10.64 -9.23
C GLU A 44 10.44 11.45 -9.78
N GLU A 45 9.31 10.81 -10.02
CA GLU A 45 8.09 11.47 -10.54
C GLU A 45 7.31 12.24 -9.45
N LEU A 46 7.19 11.67 -8.25
CA LEU A 46 6.41 12.28 -7.16
C LEU A 46 7.26 13.21 -6.26
N GLY A 47 8.57 13.14 -6.40
CA GLY A 47 9.56 13.82 -5.56
C GLY A 47 9.78 13.11 -4.22
N GLU A 48 10.78 13.56 -3.48
CA GLU A 48 11.32 12.84 -2.30
C GLU A 48 10.32 12.61 -1.15
N GLY A 49 9.17 13.29 -1.13
CA GLY A 49 8.12 13.12 -0.10
C GLY A 49 8.49 13.55 1.33
N ALA A 50 9.78 13.68 1.63
CA ALA A 50 10.32 14.03 2.95
C ALA A 50 9.74 15.35 3.47
N GLY A 51 9.26 15.33 4.72
CA GLY A 51 8.65 16.49 5.38
C GLY A 51 7.25 16.85 4.87
N LYS A 52 6.69 16.10 3.91
CA LYS A 52 5.32 16.31 3.41
C LYS A 52 4.34 15.39 4.12
N THR A 53 3.06 15.77 4.08
CA THR A 53 1.94 14.89 4.44
C THR A 53 1.49 14.13 3.20
N LEU A 54 1.34 12.80 3.32
CA LEU A 54 0.89 11.91 2.24
C LEU A 54 -0.45 11.27 2.61
N LEU A 55 -1.42 11.33 1.71
CA LEU A 55 -2.64 10.52 1.77
C LEU A 55 -2.57 9.45 0.67
N HIS A 56 -2.54 8.18 1.06
CA HIS A 56 -2.50 7.05 0.14
C HIS A 56 -3.84 6.30 0.20
N LEU A 57 -4.65 6.44 -0.86
CA LEU A 57 -5.97 5.84 -0.98
C LEU A 57 -5.88 4.43 -1.57
N GLN A 58 -6.75 3.53 -1.11
CA GLN A 58 -6.73 2.11 -1.48
C GLN A 58 -5.35 1.49 -1.19
N CYS A 59 -4.87 1.71 0.03
CA CYS A 59 -3.49 1.38 0.39
C CYS A 59 -3.22 -0.13 0.52
N HIS A 60 -4.24 -0.98 0.37
CA HIS A 60 -4.16 -2.41 0.66
C HIS A 60 -3.63 -2.62 2.09
N PHE A 61 -2.69 -3.55 2.29
CA PHE A 61 -1.97 -3.72 3.56
C PHE A 61 -0.80 -2.73 3.79
N GLY A 62 -0.75 -1.63 3.03
CA GLY A 62 -0.02 -0.42 3.42
C GLY A 62 1.47 -0.36 3.13
N GLN A 63 2.05 -1.29 2.37
CA GLN A 63 3.50 -1.31 2.08
C GLN A 63 4.00 0.01 1.47
N ASP A 64 3.31 0.57 0.48
CA ASP A 64 3.75 1.83 -0.15
C ASP A 64 3.61 3.02 0.79
N THR A 65 2.52 3.07 1.57
CA THR A 65 2.33 4.09 2.61
C THR A 65 3.51 4.10 3.59
N LEU A 66 3.91 2.91 4.03
CA LEU A 66 5.03 2.71 4.96
C LEU A 66 6.38 2.98 4.29
N SER A 67 6.55 2.67 3.00
CA SER A 67 7.74 3.02 2.23
C SER A 67 7.93 4.54 2.17
N TRP A 68 6.87 5.29 1.86
CA TRP A 68 6.91 6.75 1.89
C TRP A 68 7.16 7.29 3.30
N ALA A 69 6.64 6.64 4.35
CA ALA A 69 6.96 7.00 5.72
C ALA A 69 8.45 6.78 6.06
N ARG A 70 9.05 5.67 5.58
CA ARG A 70 10.51 5.41 5.69
C ARG A 70 11.34 6.46 4.95
N LEU A 71 10.82 7.02 3.85
CA LEU A 71 11.41 8.14 3.11
C LEU A 71 11.15 9.51 3.76
N GLY A 72 10.52 9.56 4.93
CA GLY A 72 10.34 10.79 5.72
C GLY A 72 9.04 11.54 5.48
N ALA A 73 8.07 10.95 4.76
CA ALA A 73 6.72 11.50 4.67
C ALA A 73 5.91 11.20 5.95
N LYS A 74 4.96 12.07 6.29
CA LYS A 74 3.92 11.78 7.28
C LYS A 74 2.73 11.15 6.57
N GLY A 75 2.73 9.81 6.48
CA GLY A 75 1.75 9.04 5.71
C GLY A 75 0.47 8.67 6.48
N THR A 76 -0.67 8.82 5.81
CA THR A 76 -1.96 8.22 6.18
C THR A 76 -2.39 7.28 5.06
N GLY A 77 -2.53 6.00 5.37
CA GLY A 77 -3.13 5.00 4.47
C GLY A 77 -4.62 4.86 4.74
N LEU A 78 -5.41 4.73 3.68
CA LEU A 78 -6.84 4.44 3.76
C LEU A 78 -7.17 3.27 2.83
N ASP A 79 -7.79 2.24 3.38
CA ASP A 79 -8.44 1.19 2.60
C ASP A 79 -9.86 0.95 3.12
N PHE A 80 -10.72 0.46 2.24
CA PHE A 80 -12.09 0.05 2.57
C PHE A 80 -12.17 -1.45 2.91
N SER A 81 -11.14 -2.24 2.55
CA SER A 81 -10.96 -3.59 3.07
C SER A 81 -10.37 -3.55 4.49
N PRO A 82 -10.84 -4.41 5.42
CA PRO A 82 -10.25 -4.54 6.74
C PRO A 82 -8.80 -5.07 6.68
N PRO A 83 -8.01 -4.85 7.76
CA PRO A 83 -6.68 -5.41 7.92
C PRO A 83 -6.68 -6.93 8.13
#